data_AF-A0A3M6TS51-F1
#
_entry.id   AF-A0A3M6TS51-F1
#
_cell.length_a   1.000
_cell.length_b   1.000
_cell.length_c   1.000
_cell.angle_alpha   90.00
_cell.angle_beta   90.00
_cell.angle_gamma   90.00
#
_symmetry.space_group_name_H-M   'P 1'
#
loop_
_entity.id
_entity.type
_entity.pdbx_description
1 polymer ?
#
loop_
_entity_poly.entity_id
_entity_poly.type
_entity_poly.pdbx_seq_one_letter_code
_entity_poly.pdbx_strand_id
1 'polypeptide(L)'
;MGSLTMLISVFPSLSPLVLCCSVVLAVGIACLIRHHLLHRRDEEIFHKTTGKLSRRLGSFEEYFLASASGSNIGYLNTVLLLESRIKLDVGHLKTALLMLSERFPLLRMRVTVDHLNQPYFEEMEDP
;
A
#
# COMPACT_ATOMS: atom_id res chain seq x y z
N MET A 1 8.70 -19.68 -40.02
CA MET A 1 9.26 -20.85 -39.29
C MET A 1 10.75 -20.66 -39.01
N GLY A 2 11.11 -19.59 -38.32
CA GLY A 2 12.49 -19.32 -37.94
C GLY A 2 12.49 -18.39 -36.73
N SER A 3 12.70 -18.95 -35.55
CA SER A 3 12.91 -18.15 -34.33
C SER A 3 13.46 -19.00 -33.18
N LEU A 4 13.17 -20.31 -33.15
CA LEU A 4 13.71 -21.21 -32.11
C LEU A 4 15.19 -21.58 -32.32
N THR A 5 15.67 -21.58 -33.56
CA THR A 5 17.03 -22.04 -33.90
C THR A 5 18.14 -21.06 -33.52
N MET A 6 17.85 -19.75 -33.43
CA MET A 6 18.86 -18.74 -33.05
C MET A 6 19.12 -18.67 -31.54
N LEU A 7 18.17 -19.08 -30.68
CA LEU A 7 18.41 -19.11 -29.24
C LEU A 7 19.35 -20.25 -28.82
N ILE A 8 19.36 -21.33 -29.59
CA ILE A 8 20.21 -22.52 -29.33
C ILE A 8 21.68 -22.23 -29.66
N SER A 9 21.98 -21.30 -30.57
CA SER A 9 23.35 -21.01 -31.00
C SER A 9 24.16 -20.12 -30.05
N VAL A 10 23.55 -19.57 -29.00
CA VAL A 10 24.24 -18.68 -28.05
C VAL A 10 24.82 -19.44 -26.85
N PHE A 11 24.34 -20.65 -26.55
CA PHE A 11 24.84 -21.48 -25.45
C PHE A 11 24.81 -22.98 -25.80
N PRO A 12 25.90 -23.55 -26.37
CA PRO A 12 25.92 -24.94 -26.83
C PRO A 12 25.88 -26.00 -25.69
N SER A 13 25.86 -25.58 -24.42
CA SER A 13 25.91 -26.45 -23.23
C SER A 13 24.60 -26.49 -22.42
N LEU A 14 23.59 -25.70 -22.76
CA LEU A 14 22.33 -25.68 -22.03
C LEU A 14 21.37 -26.72 -22.62
N SER A 15 21.19 -27.83 -21.90
CA SER A 15 20.28 -28.89 -22.34
C SER A 15 18.85 -28.36 -22.46
N PRO A 16 18.04 -28.85 -23.42
CA PRO A 16 16.64 -28.44 -23.57
C PRO A 16 15.82 -28.58 -22.29
N LEU A 17 16.17 -29.57 -21.45
CA LEU A 17 15.60 -29.77 -20.11
C LEU A 17 15.85 -28.58 -19.18
N VAL A 18 17.06 -28.02 -19.17
CA VAL A 18 17.38 -26.86 -18.32
C VAL A 18 16.59 -25.63 -18.76
N LEU A 19 16.44 -25.41 -20.06
CA LEU A 19 15.59 -24.34 -20.59
C LEU A 19 14.13 -24.54 -20.17
N CYS A 20 13.57 -25.75 -20.34
CA CYS A 20 12.21 -26.05 -19.88
C CYS A 20 12.02 -25.83 -18.38
N CYS A 21 12.95 -26.31 -17.55
CA CYS A 21 12.91 -26.11 -16.10
C CYS A 21 12.98 -24.62 -15.74
N SER A 22 13.80 -23.83 -16.42
CA SER A 22 13.90 -22.39 -16.16
C SER A 22 12.61 -21.64 -16.47
N VAL A 23 11.92 -22.02 -17.55
CA VAL A 23 10.64 -21.41 -17.94
C VAL A 23 9.55 -21.79 -16.94
N VAL A 24 9.47 -23.07 -16.55
CA VAL A 24 8.49 -23.52 -15.54
C VAL A 24 8.74 -22.85 -14.20
N LEU A 25 10.01 -22.70 -13.79
CA LEU A 25 10.37 -22.01 -12.55
C LEU A 25 9.98 -20.52 -12.61
N ALA A 26 10.28 -19.84 -13.71
CA ALA A 26 9.95 -18.43 -13.90
C ALA A 26 8.43 -18.20 -13.88
N VAL A 27 7.65 -19.06 -14.54
CA VAL A 27 6.17 -19.01 -14.52
C VAL A 27 5.64 -19.32 -13.13
N GLY A 28 6.22 -20.29 -12.42
CA GLY A 28 5.86 -20.62 -11.05
C GLY A 28 6.08 -19.44 -10.10
N ILE A 29 7.26 -18.80 -10.17
CA ILE A 29 7.58 -17.60 -9.38
C ILE A 29 6.64 -16.45 -9.74
N ALA A 30 6.38 -16.20 -11.02
CA ALA A 30 5.44 -15.16 -11.46
C ALA A 30 4.01 -15.42 -10.97
N CYS A 31 3.56 -16.68 -10.98
CA CYS A 31 2.27 -17.08 -10.43
C CYS A 31 2.21 -16.90 -8.91
N LEU A 32 3.28 -17.25 -8.18
CA LEU A 32 3.35 -17.04 -6.73
C LEU A 32 3.37 -15.55 -6.38
N ILE A 33 4.15 -14.73 -7.08
CA ILE A 33 4.17 -13.27 -6.91
C ILE A 33 2.79 -12.69 -7.21
N ARG A 34 2.16 -13.09 -8.33
CA ARG A 34 0.81 -12.65 -8.69
C ARG A 34 -0.20 -13.06 -7.64
N HIS A 35 -0.16 -14.31 -7.18
CA HIS A 35 -1.04 -14.82 -6.13
C HIS A 35 -0.84 -14.06 -4.82
N HIS A 36 0.40 -13.83 -4.40
CA HIS A 36 0.70 -13.06 -3.20
C HIS A 36 0.28 -11.59 -3.32
N LEU A 37 0.46 -10.97 -4.48
CA LEU A 37 0.03 -9.58 -4.74
C LEU A 37 -1.50 -9.44 -4.86
N LEU A 38 -2.20 -10.46 -5.36
CA LEU A 38 -3.66 -10.48 -5.42
C LEU A 38 -4.29 -10.81 -4.07
N HIS A 39 -3.73 -11.77 -3.32
CA HIS A 39 -4.27 -12.17 -2.03
C HIS A 39 -3.97 -11.15 -0.92
N ARG A 40 -2.89 -10.36 -1.05
CA ARG A 40 -2.59 -9.23 -0.16
C ARG A 40 -3.55 -8.04 -0.34
N ARG A 41 -4.37 -8.02 -1.41
CA ARG A 41 -5.35 -6.94 -1.62
C ARG A 41 -6.60 -7.05 -0.74
N ASP A 42 -6.79 -8.16 -0.06
CA ASP A 42 -7.93 -8.40 0.83
C ASP A 42 -7.59 -8.12 2.30
N GLU A 43 -6.90 -7.00 2.57
CA GLU A 43 -6.79 -6.49 3.93
C GLU A 43 -8.09 -5.76 4.27
N GLU A 44 -9.11 -6.56 4.58
CA GLU A 44 -10.45 -6.12 4.92
C GLU A 44 -10.41 -5.07 6.03
N ILE A 45 -11.27 -4.08 5.89
CA ILE A 45 -11.51 -3.11 6.95
C ILE A 45 -12.26 -3.84 8.05
N PHE A 46 -11.58 -4.10 9.16
CA PHE A 46 -12.16 -4.75 10.33
C PHE A 46 -12.84 -3.71 11.21
N HIS A 47 -14.14 -3.90 11.46
CA HIS A 47 -14.82 -3.22 12.55
C HIS A 47 -14.49 -3.91 13.86
N LYS A 48 -13.88 -3.19 14.81
CA LYS A 48 -13.78 -3.67 16.19
C LYS A 48 -15.19 -3.76 16.80
N THR A 49 -15.36 -4.60 17.82
CA THR A 49 -16.60 -4.72 18.60
C THR A 49 -17.07 -3.40 19.22
N THR A 50 -16.18 -2.42 19.32
CA THR A 50 -16.46 -1.04 19.76
C THR A 50 -17.03 -0.13 18.66
N GLY A 51 -17.19 -0.64 17.43
CA GLY A 51 -17.61 0.15 16.26
C GLY A 51 -16.48 0.88 15.53
N LYS A 52 -15.27 0.92 16.12
CA LYS A 52 -14.10 1.60 15.54
C LYS A 52 -13.58 0.89 14.30
N LEU A 53 -13.22 1.69 13.30
CA LEU A 53 -12.62 1.21 12.07
C LEU A 53 -11.14 0.84 12.30
N SER A 54 -10.72 -0.31 11.76
CA SER A 54 -9.31 -0.70 11.75
C SER A 54 -8.96 -1.45 10.48
N ARG A 55 -7.72 -1.33 10.00
CA ARG A 55 -7.22 -2.12 8.87
C ARG A 55 -5.71 -2.26 8.93
N ARG A 56 -5.18 -3.26 8.23
CA ARG A 56 -3.75 -3.41 8.01
C ARG A 56 -3.21 -2.33 7.05
N LEU A 57 -1.91 -2.11 7.11
CA LEU A 57 -1.21 -1.14 6.27
C LEU A 57 -0.94 -1.74 4.90
N GLY A 58 -1.27 -0.98 3.85
CA GLY A 58 -0.90 -1.33 2.50
C GLY A 58 0.62 -1.21 2.29
N SER A 59 1.11 -1.83 1.21
CA SER A 59 2.55 -1.93 0.94
C SER A 59 3.28 -0.58 0.87
N PHE A 60 2.64 0.46 0.33
CA PHE A 60 3.21 1.81 0.30
C PHE A 60 3.23 2.46 1.69
N GLU A 61 2.21 2.20 2.49
CA GLU A 61 2.06 2.79 3.83
C GLU A 61 3.10 2.19 4.79
N GLU A 62 3.35 0.88 4.69
CA GLU A 62 4.47 0.22 5.36
C GLU A 62 5.82 0.80 4.94
N TYR A 63 6.03 1.01 3.63
CA TYR A 63 7.26 1.60 3.11
C TYR A 63 7.50 3.00 3.68
N PHE A 64 6.49 3.87 3.65
CA PHE A 64 6.60 5.22 4.20
C PHE A 64 6.80 5.21 5.73
N LEU A 65 6.12 4.33 6.45
CA LEU A 65 6.29 4.18 7.89
C LEU A 65 7.71 3.73 8.25
N ALA A 66 8.26 2.76 7.52
CA ALA A 66 9.64 2.28 7.71
C ALA A 66 10.68 3.37 7.37
N SER A 67 10.42 4.15 6.32
CA SER A 67 11.27 5.28 5.96
C SER A 67 11.26 6.38 7.04
N ALA A 68 10.11 6.61 7.68
CA ALA A 68 9.93 7.60 8.73
C ALA A 68 10.59 7.22 10.07
N SER A 69 10.65 5.93 10.39
CA SER A 69 11.26 5.45 11.64
C SER A 69 12.80 5.37 11.56
N GLY A 70 13.36 5.05 10.40
CA GLY A 70 14.82 4.90 10.21
C GLY A 70 15.57 6.19 9.88
N SER A 71 14.87 7.21 9.39
CA SER A 71 15.43 8.52 9.10
C SER A 71 14.43 9.58 9.54
N ASN A 72 14.85 10.59 10.31
CA ASN A 72 14.03 11.73 10.75
C ASN A 72 13.47 12.61 9.59
N ILE A 73 13.40 12.06 8.38
CA ILE A 73 12.99 12.67 7.12
C ILE A 73 11.48 12.42 6.84
N GLY A 74 10.85 11.42 7.48
CA GLY A 74 9.66 10.78 6.90
C GLY A 74 8.28 11.24 7.35
N TYR A 75 8.08 12.51 7.72
CA TYR A 75 6.72 13.05 7.67
C TYR A 75 6.51 13.72 6.32
N LEU A 76 5.69 13.11 5.46
CA LEU A 76 5.17 13.77 4.25
C LEU A 76 4.16 14.85 4.67
N ASN A 77 4.68 15.98 5.16
CA ASN A 77 3.87 17.15 5.45
C ASN A 77 3.58 17.87 4.13
N THR A 78 2.38 17.65 3.61
CA THR A 78 1.86 18.41 2.48
C THR A 78 1.09 19.61 3.03
N VAL A 79 1.60 20.82 2.79
CA VAL A 79 0.91 22.05 3.15
C VAL A 79 0.23 22.60 1.90
N LEU A 80 -1.10 22.68 1.92
CA LEU A 80 -1.89 23.32 0.87
C LEU A 80 -2.29 24.72 1.33
N LEU A 81 -1.70 25.75 0.71
CA LEU A 81 -2.07 27.14 0.95
C LEU A 81 -2.98 27.63 -0.18
N LEU A 82 -4.18 28.06 0.17
CA LEU A 82 -5.17 28.58 -0.79
C LEU A 82 -5.46 30.04 -0.47
N GLU A 83 -5.25 30.91 -1.45
CA GLU A 83 -5.62 32.32 -1.35
C GLU A 83 -7.07 32.51 -1.81
N SER A 84 -7.90 33.12 -0.95
CA SER A 84 -9.27 33.49 -1.29
C SER A 84 -9.40 34.99 -1.43
N ARG A 85 -10.00 35.45 -2.53
CA ARG A 85 -10.37 36.87 -2.72
C ARG A 85 -11.62 37.27 -1.96
N ILE A 86 -12.31 36.30 -1.35
CA ILE A 86 -13.57 36.48 -0.63
C ILE A 86 -13.34 36.08 0.83
N LYS A 87 -13.94 36.84 1.75
CA LYS A 87 -13.91 36.52 3.18
C LYS A 87 -14.64 35.19 3.41
N LEU A 88 -13.89 34.17 3.83
CA LEU A 88 -14.44 32.87 4.18
C LEU A 88 -15.11 32.94 5.56
N ASP A 89 -16.27 32.32 5.67
CA ASP A 89 -16.91 32.11 6.97
C ASP A 89 -16.25 30.94 7.70
N VAL A 90 -15.85 31.18 8.94
CA VAL A 90 -15.12 30.18 9.75
C VAL A 90 -16.03 29.02 10.15
N GLY A 91 -17.33 29.28 10.36
CA GLY A 91 -18.31 28.25 10.66
C GLY A 91 -18.46 27.27 9.50
N HIS A 92 -18.68 27.77 8.29
CA HIS A 92 -18.77 26.96 7.08
C HIS A 92 -17.50 26.17 6.81
N LEU A 93 -16.31 26.77 7.04
CA LEU A 93 -15.04 26.07 6.87
C LEU A 93 -14.92 24.89 7.84
N LYS A 94 -15.26 25.08 9.12
CA LYS A 94 -15.25 24.00 10.11
C LYS A 94 -16.20 22.87 9.72
N THR A 95 -17.42 23.20 9.31
CA THR A 95 -18.39 22.20 8.85
C THR A 95 -17.88 21.43 7.64
N ALA A 96 -17.28 22.11 6.66
CA ALA A 96 -16.72 21.45 5.48
C ALA A 96 -15.58 20.48 5.83
N LEU A 97 -14.69 20.88 6.75
CA LEU A 97 -13.60 20.02 7.23
C LEU A 97 -14.12 18.80 8.00
N LEU A 98 -15.17 18.98 8.81
CA LEU A 98 -15.83 17.87 9.50
C LEU A 98 -16.47 16.88 8.50
N MET A 99 -17.22 17.39 7.52
CA MET A 99 -17.81 16.55 6.48
C MET A 99 -16.75 15.81 5.66
N LEU A 100 -15.58 16.41 5.47
CA LEU A 100 -14.46 15.77 4.79
C LEU A 100 -13.93 14.59 5.61
N SER A 101 -13.74 14.76 6.92
CA SER A 101 -13.27 13.68 7.81
C SER A 101 -14.29 12.55 7.94
N GLU A 102 -15.60 12.87 7.90
CA GLU A 102 -16.70 11.90 7.81
C GLU A 102 -16.72 11.10 6.52
N ARG A 103 -16.45 11.75 5.39
CA ARG A 103 -16.44 11.09 4.10
C ARG A 103 -15.19 10.25 3.85
N PHE A 104 -14.05 10.64 4.42
CA PHE A 104 -12.75 10.01 4.18
C PHE A 104 -12.15 9.47 5.48
N PRO A 105 -12.43 8.21 5.84
CA PRO A 105 -12.03 7.65 7.14
C PRO A 105 -10.53 7.73 7.44
N LEU A 106 -9.69 7.67 6.40
CA LEU A 106 -8.23 7.78 6.55
C LEU A 106 -7.78 9.07 7.25
N LEU A 107 -8.55 10.15 7.16
CA LEU A 107 -8.24 11.43 7.84
C LEU A 107 -8.37 11.32 9.36
N ARG A 108 -9.04 10.29 9.86
CA ARG A 108 -9.29 10.06 11.29
C ARG A 108 -8.58 8.81 11.79
N MET A 109 -7.63 8.28 11.02
CA MET A 109 -6.86 7.09 11.37
C MET A 109 -5.51 7.49 11.93
N ARG A 110 -5.03 6.70 12.88
CA ARG A 110 -3.63 6.72 13.35
C ARG A 110 -2.99 5.35 13.17
N VAL A 111 -1.68 5.33 13.03
CA VAL A 111 -0.92 4.07 13.04
C VAL A 111 -0.70 3.65 14.49
N THR A 112 -1.02 2.39 14.81
CA THR A 112 -0.82 1.75 16.11
C THR A 112 -0.18 0.38 15.89
N VAL A 113 0.32 -0.25 16.95
CA VAL A 113 0.98 -1.55 16.90
C VAL A 113 0.13 -2.57 17.67
N ASP A 114 -0.06 -3.76 17.10
CA ASP A 114 -0.80 -4.84 17.76
C ASP A 114 0.08 -5.66 18.71
N HIS A 115 -0.50 -6.70 19.32
CA HIS A 115 0.19 -7.59 20.27
C HIS A 115 1.33 -8.40 19.63
N LEU A 116 1.36 -8.50 18.30
CA LEU A 116 2.37 -9.21 17.52
C LEU A 116 3.42 -8.25 16.95
N ASN A 117 3.48 -7.01 17.45
CA ASN A 117 4.33 -5.94 16.94
C ASN A 117 4.08 -5.58 15.46
N GLN A 118 2.88 -5.85 14.93
CA GLN A 118 2.54 -5.50 13.57
C GLN A 118 1.81 -4.14 13.55
N PRO A 119 2.27 -3.18 12.73
CA PRO A 119 1.63 -1.88 12.62
C PRO A 119 0.32 -1.99 11.82
N TYR A 120 -0.68 -1.19 12.19
CA TYR A 120 -1.99 -1.14 11.55
C TYR A 120 -2.67 0.22 11.77
N PHE A 121 -3.70 0.54 10.99
CA PHE A 121 -4.53 1.72 11.19
C PHE A 121 -5.67 1.47 12.16
N GLU A 122 -5.89 2.41 13.07
CA GLU A 122 -7.01 2.47 13.99
C GLU A 122 -7.64 3.86 13.98
N GLU A 123 -8.97 3.92 14.03
CA GLU A 123 -9.72 5.17 14.14
C GLU A 123 -9.49 5.87 15.49
N MET A 124 -9.25 7.18 15.43
CA MET A 124 -9.07 8.07 16.58
C MET A 124 -10.42 8.35 17.25
N GLU A 125 -10.43 8.51 18.58
CA GLU A 125 -11.66 8.84 19.34
C GLU A 125 -12.10 10.28 19.11
N ASP A 126 -11.15 11.22 19.07
CA ASP A 126 -11.35 12.65 18.80
C ASP A 126 -10.36 13.09 17.70
N PRO A 127 -10.73 12.98 16.42
CA PRO A 127 -9.90 13.33 15.29
C PRO A 127 -9.76 14.84 15.04
#